data_AF-A0A7V7VNE1-F1
#
_entry.id   AF-A0A7V7VNE1-F1
#
_cell.length_a   1.000
_cell.length_b   1.000
_cell.length_c   1.000
_cell.angle_alpha   90.00
_cell.angle_beta   90.00
_cell.angle_gamma   90.00
#
_symmetry.space_group_name_H-M   'P 1'
#
loop_
_entity.id
_entity.type
_entity.pdbx_description
1 polymer ?
#
loop_
_entity_poly.entity_id
_entity_poly.type
_entity_poly.pdbx_seq_one_letter_code
_entity_poly.pdbx_strand_id
1 'polypeptide(L)'
;MTPYYEKSTGIAEVEAIYKELESRPIERQCTLNTGCCHFLQTGETPFLTRGEALVAAKSVRNTGRKELPKRTDGACKLLHPRTSRCLIYEGRPFGCRTHFCQSAGGPYARKEVVDLIHRLEEIDRKLDGTGSKELHEAIEEVLKEQRY
;
A
#
# COMPACT_ATOMS: atom_id res chain seq x y z
N MET A 1 -3.72 27.07 -3.85
CA MET A 1 -3.33 25.90 -4.66
C MET A 1 -4.54 24.96 -4.68
N THR A 2 -4.89 24.30 -5.78
CA THR A 2 -6.15 23.53 -5.85
C THR A 2 -6.00 22.15 -5.17
N PRO A 3 -7.06 21.59 -4.55
CA PRO A 3 -6.98 20.29 -3.86
C PRO A 3 -6.52 19.12 -4.75
N TYR A 4 -6.72 19.23 -6.06
CA TYR A 4 -6.25 18.24 -7.03
C TYR A 4 -4.72 18.26 -7.21
N TYR A 5 -4.12 19.46 -7.20
CA TYR A 5 -2.67 19.63 -7.35
C TYR A 5 -1.92 19.05 -6.14
N GLU A 6 -2.43 19.26 -4.93
CA GLU A 6 -1.86 18.70 -3.70
C GLU A 6 -1.91 17.16 -3.68
N LYS A 7 -3.04 16.57 -4.11
CA LYS A 7 -3.17 15.10 -4.26
C LYS A 7 -2.18 14.54 -5.30
N SER A 8 -2.00 15.22 -6.44
CA SER A 8 -1.03 14.84 -7.47
C SER A 8 0.39 14.84 -6.93
N THR A 9 0.77 15.90 -6.22
CA THR A 9 2.11 16.03 -5.63
C THR A 9 2.34 14.98 -4.54
N GLY A 10 1.36 14.74 -3.66
CA GLY A 10 1.45 13.71 -2.63
C GLY A 10 1.63 12.29 -3.19
N ILE A 11 0.95 11.96 -4.29
CA ILE A 11 1.15 10.68 -5.01
C ILE A 11 2.60 10.55 -5.48
N ALA A 12 3.15 11.60 -6.10
CA ALA A 12 4.53 11.59 -6.60
C ALA A 12 5.56 11.46 -5.46
N GLU A 13 5.34 12.15 -4.33
CA GLU A 13 6.21 12.04 -3.15
C GLU A 13 6.23 10.60 -2.58
N VAL A 14 5.07 9.95 -2.49
CA VAL A 14 4.98 8.55 -2.02
C VAL A 14 5.60 7.57 -3.01
N GLU A 15 5.35 7.75 -4.32
CA GLU A 15 5.98 6.92 -5.36
C GLU A 15 7.51 7.05 -5.33
N ALA A 16 8.05 8.23 -5.01
CA ALA A 16 9.49 8.42 -4.81
C ALA A 16 10.03 7.63 -3.60
N ILE A 17 9.30 7.62 -2.49
CA ILE A 17 9.64 6.79 -1.31
C ILE A 17 9.66 5.30 -1.67
N TYR A 18 8.69 4.83 -2.46
CA TYR A 18 8.65 3.43 -2.89
C TYR A 18 9.84 3.05 -3.77
N LYS A 19 10.23 3.91 -4.72
CA LYS A 19 11.42 3.72 -5.55
C LYS A 19 12.69 3.70 -4.71
N GLU A 20 12.79 4.58 -3.72
CA GLU A 20 13.92 4.60 -2.81
C GLU A 20 14.00 3.31 -1.99
N LEU A 21 12.88 2.84 -1.42
CA LEU A 21 12.84 1.55 -0.71
C LEU A 21 13.30 0.40 -1.60
N GLU A 22 12.85 0.34 -2.86
CA GLU A 22 13.26 -0.70 -3.82
C GLU A 22 14.76 -0.67 -4.13
N SER A 23 15.39 0.50 -4.03
CA SER A 23 16.84 0.65 -4.24
C SER A 23 17.68 0.23 -3.03
N ARG A 24 17.07 0.01 -1.86
CA ARG A 24 17.81 -0.39 -0.65
C ARG A 24 18.28 -1.84 -0.76
N PRO A 25 19.56 -2.13 -0.46
CA PRO A 25 20.07 -3.49 -0.52
C PRO A 25 19.45 -4.32 0.60
N ILE A 26 18.67 -5.33 0.22
CA ILE A 26 18.17 -6.36 1.13
C ILE A 26 18.19 -7.69 0.40
N GLU A 27 18.63 -8.74 1.07
CA GLU A 27 18.49 -10.09 0.52
C GLU A 27 17.04 -10.54 0.70
N ARG A 28 16.35 -10.77 -0.42
CA ARG A 28 14.96 -11.26 -0.45
C ARG A 28 14.86 -12.43 -1.40
N GLN A 29 14.17 -13.49 -0.97
CA GLN A 29 13.90 -14.68 -1.78
C GLN A 29 12.39 -14.85 -1.99
N CYS A 30 11.73 -13.80 -2.48
CA CYS A 30 10.29 -13.84 -2.72
C CYS A 30 9.93 -14.73 -3.92
N THR A 31 9.28 -15.86 -3.66
CA THR A 31 8.81 -16.82 -4.68
C THR A 31 7.40 -16.54 -5.18
N LEU A 32 6.81 -15.39 -4.81
CA LEU A 32 5.44 -15.00 -5.16
C LEU A 32 4.35 -16.01 -4.71
N ASN A 33 4.59 -16.75 -3.63
CA ASN A 33 3.63 -17.69 -3.05
C ASN A 33 2.39 -17.02 -2.42
N THR A 34 2.41 -15.69 -2.29
CA THR A 34 1.33 -14.83 -1.78
C THR A 34 0.88 -15.07 -0.35
N GLY A 35 1.65 -15.81 0.47
CA GLY A 35 1.34 -16.03 1.87
C GLY A 35 1.13 -14.73 2.66
N CYS A 36 1.90 -13.68 2.35
CA CYS A 36 1.75 -12.36 2.99
C CYS A 36 0.44 -11.62 2.64
N CYS A 37 -0.34 -12.09 1.67
CA CYS A 37 -1.64 -11.52 1.32
C CYS A 37 -2.81 -12.19 2.04
N HIS A 38 -2.59 -13.24 2.83
CA HIS A 38 -3.63 -13.96 3.58
C HIS A 38 -3.73 -13.45 5.02
N PHE A 39 -4.28 -12.24 5.20
CA PHE A 39 -4.25 -11.50 6.47
C PHE A 39 -4.86 -12.25 7.65
N LEU A 40 -5.94 -13.01 7.44
CA LEU A 40 -6.51 -13.85 8.49
C LEU A 40 -5.55 -14.95 8.97
N GLN A 41 -4.72 -15.48 8.07
CA GLN A 41 -3.73 -16.51 8.40
C GLN A 41 -2.48 -15.91 9.03
N THR A 42 -2.06 -14.74 8.56
CA THR A 42 -0.85 -14.07 9.07
C THR A 42 -1.11 -13.32 10.38
N GLY A 43 -2.35 -12.93 10.66
CA GLY A 43 -2.70 -12.04 11.77
C GLY A 43 -2.23 -10.59 11.57
N GLU A 44 -1.77 -10.26 10.35
CA GLU A 44 -1.08 -9.03 10.02
C GLU A 44 -1.77 -8.35 8.85
N THR A 45 -2.18 -7.10 9.03
CA THR A 45 -2.78 -6.28 7.99
C THR A 45 -2.05 -4.94 7.90
N PRO A 46 -1.58 -4.52 6.71
CA PRO A 46 -0.92 -3.23 6.55
C PRO A 46 -1.83 -2.05 6.90
N PHE A 47 -1.21 -1.01 7.46
CA PHE A 47 -1.85 0.29 7.67
C PHE A 47 -1.24 1.30 6.70
N LEU A 48 -2.09 2.17 6.17
CA LEU A 48 -1.76 3.14 5.13
C LEU A 48 -2.01 4.55 5.62
N THR A 49 -1.03 5.42 5.39
CA THR A 49 -1.27 6.86 5.38
C THR A 49 -2.18 7.25 4.20
N ARG A 50 -2.75 8.45 4.25
CA ARG A 50 -3.59 9.02 3.19
C ARG A 50 -2.87 9.10 1.85
N GLY A 51 -1.58 9.44 1.86
CA GLY A 51 -0.74 9.46 0.66
C GLY A 51 -0.65 8.08 -0.01
N GLU A 52 -0.42 7.03 0.78
CA GLU A 52 -0.37 5.66 0.27
C GLU A 52 -1.72 5.18 -0.26
N ALA A 53 -2.80 5.55 0.43
CA ALA A 53 -4.16 5.26 -0.01
C ALA A 53 -4.48 5.91 -1.37
N LEU A 54 -3.99 7.12 -1.63
CA LEU A 54 -4.10 7.79 -2.94
C LEU A 54 -3.37 7.01 -4.05
N VAL A 55 -2.14 6.54 -3.79
CA VAL A 55 -1.37 5.74 -4.76
C VAL A 55 -2.07 4.40 -5.05
N ALA A 56 -2.53 3.71 -4.00
CA ALA A 56 -3.24 2.45 -4.14
C ALA A 56 -4.58 2.63 -4.87
N ALA A 57 -5.36 3.66 -4.55
CA ALA A 57 -6.63 3.98 -5.23
C ALA A 57 -6.42 4.34 -6.71
N LYS A 58 -5.39 5.15 -7.03
CA LYS A 58 -4.97 5.41 -8.43
C LYS A 58 -4.70 4.09 -9.16
N SER A 59 -3.99 3.17 -8.52
CA SER A 59 -3.67 1.87 -9.12
C SER A 59 -4.90 0.98 -9.29
N VAL A 60 -5.84 0.98 -8.33
CA VAL A 60 -7.14 0.28 -8.48
C VAL A 60 -7.89 0.80 -9.70
N ARG A 61 -7.94 2.12 -9.88
CA ARG A 61 -8.59 2.76 -11.04
C ARG A 61 -7.94 2.39 -12.36
N ASN A 62 -6.62 2.30 -12.41
CA ASN A 62 -5.89 1.85 -13.60
C ASN A 62 -6.25 0.41 -14.01
N THR A 63 -6.80 -0.41 -13.09
CA THR A 63 -7.36 -1.73 -13.43
C THR A 63 -8.78 -1.68 -14.00
N GLY A 64 -9.34 -0.50 -14.21
CA GLY A 64 -10.74 -0.27 -14.64
C GLY A 64 -11.77 -0.35 -13.51
N ARG A 65 -11.34 -0.41 -12.24
CA ARG A 65 -12.23 -0.58 -11.08
C ARG A 65 -12.51 0.74 -10.38
N LYS A 66 -13.73 0.90 -9.89
CA LYS A 66 -14.16 2.05 -9.07
C LYS A 66 -14.28 1.70 -7.57
N GLU A 67 -14.13 0.43 -7.22
CA GLU A 67 -14.23 -0.11 -5.86
C GLU A 67 -13.31 -1.31 -5.69
N LEU A 68 -13.01 -1.65 -4.44
CA LEU A 68 -12.30 -2.88 -4.13
C LEU A 68 -13.16 -4.11 -4.46
N PRO A 69 -12.55 -5.19 -4.97
CA PRO A 69 -13.24 -6.47 -5.09
C PRO A 69 -13.77 -6.94 -3.73
N LYS A 70 -14.96 -7.55 -3.75
CA LYS A 70 -15.51 -8.21 -2.57
C LYS A 70 -14.82 -9.56 -2.38
N ARG A 71 -14.38 -9.85 -1.15
CA ARG A 71 -13.85 -11.15 -0.71
C ARG A 71 -14.25 -11.40 0.74
N THR A 72 -14.42 -12.66 1.11
CA THR A 72 -14.84 -13.11 2.45
C THR A 72 -13.92 -14.18 3.03
N ASP A 73 -12.85 -14.56 2.32
CA ASP A 73 -11.92 -15.62 2.70
C ASP A 73 -10.76 -15.12 3.58
N GLY A 74 -10.83 -13.88 4.05
CA GLY A 74 -9.81 -13.28 4.92
C GLY A 74 -8.49 -12.93 4.22
N ALA A 75 -8.41 -13.10 2.90
CA ALA A 75 -7.29 -12.64 2.09
C ALA A 75 -7.46 -11.17 1.68
N CYS A 76 -6.38 -10.55 1.22
CA CYS A 76 -6.40 -9.21 0.68
C CYS A 76 -7.41 -9.10 -0.48
N LYS A 77 -8.32 -8.12 -0.42
CA LYS A 77 -9.28 -7.80 -1.49
C LYS A 77 -8.61 -7.56 -2.85
N LEU A 78 -7.34 -7.17 -2.86
CA LEU A 78 -6.54 -6.90 -4.05
C LEU A 78 -5.76 -8.11 -4.57
N LEU A 79 -5.89 -9.29 -3.95
CA LEU A 79 -5.36 -10.54 -4.47
C LEU A 79 -6.32 -11.09 -5.55
N HIS A 80 -5.83 -11.33 -6.76
CA HIS A 80 -6.67 -11.86 -7.83
C HIS A 80 -7.08 -13.32 -7.52
N PRO A 81 -8.38 -13.66 -7.53
CA PRO A 81 -8.87 -14.95 -7.03
C PRO A 81 -8.40 -16.16 -7.84
N ARG A 82 -8.10 -15.99 -9.13
CA ARG A 82 -7.67 -17.10 -10.01
C ARG A 82 -6.17 -17.19 -10.26
N THR A 83 -5.44 -16.09 -10.10
CA THR A 83 -4.02 -16.01 -10.50
C THR A 83 -3.11 -15.78 -9.30
N SER A 84 -3.69 -15.50 -8.14
CA SER A 84 -2.99 -15.09 -6.92
C SER A 84 -2.01 -13.93 -7.15
N ARG A 85 -2.20 -13.11 -8.19
CA ARG A 85 -1.39 -11.91 -8.39
C ARG A 85 -2.05 -10.70 -7.74
N CYS A 86 -1.25 -9.81 -7.18
CA CYS A 86 -1.75 -8.52 -6.71
C CYS A 86 -2.27 -7.70 -7.89
N LEU A 87 -3.52 -7.22 -7.80
CA LEU A 87 -4.16 -6.39 -8.82
C LEU A 87 -3.45 -5.03 -8.99
N ILE A 88 -2.78 -4.55 -7.94
CA ILE A 88 -2.10 -3.25 -7.91
C ILE A 88 -0.60 -3.42 -7.61
N TYR A 89 0.06 -4.41 -8.21
CA TYR A 89 1.44 -4.78 -7.86
C TYR A 89 2.42 -3.58 -7.82
N GLU A 90 2.36 -2.69 -8.80
CA GLU A 90 3.17 -1.45 -8.84
C GLU A 90 2.72 -0.41 -7.80
N GLY A 91 1.44 -0.39 -7.44
CA GLY A 91 0.85 0.49 -6.45
C GLY A 91 0.81 -0.07 -5.03
N ARG A 92 1.58 -1.13 -4.75
CA ARG A 92 1.58 -1.76 -3.43
C ARG A 92 2.02 -0.77 -2.36
N PRO A 93 1.29 -0.66 -1.24
CA PRO A 93 1.66 0.19 -0.12
C PRO A 93 2.99 -0.17 0.52
N PHE A 94 3.53 0.73 1.34
CA PHE A 94 4.80 0.55 2.02
C PHE A 94 4.82 -0.75 2.85
N GLY A 95 3.78 -0.97 3.65
CA GLY A 95 3.65 -2.18 4.46
C GLY A 95 3.61 -3.47 3.63
N CYS A 96 3.07 -3.45 2.42
CA CYS A 96 3.11 -4.61 1.51
C CYS A 96 4.50 -4.87 0.91
N ARG A 97 5.32 -3.82 0.78
CA ARG A 97 6.70 -3.89 0.25
C ARG A 97 7.69 -4.32 1.32
N THR A 98 7.45 -3.93 2.56
CA THR A 98 8.27 -4.30 3.71
C THR A 98 7.79 -5.56 4.42
N HIS A 99 6.61 -6.08 4.03
CA HIS A 99 5.88 -7.10 4.75
C HIS A 99 6.73 -8.31 5.15
N PHE A 100 6.40 -8.80 6.34
CA PHE A 100 6.98 -9.92 7.09
C PHE A 100 6.81 -11.28 6.40
N CYS A 101 7.04 -11.39 5.09
CA CYS A 101 7.04 -12.69 4.44
C CYS A 101 8.26 -13.48 4.94
N GLN A 102 8.07 -14.31 5.96
CA GLN A 102 9.12 -15.12 6.56
C GLN A 102 9.82 -15.99 5.50
N SER A 103 9.05 -16.55 4.55
CA SER A 103 9.58 -17.33 3.44
C SER A 103 10.45 -16.54 2.46
N ALA A 104 10.36 -15.21 2.45
CA ALA A 104 11.10 -14.33 1.55
C ALA A 104 12.27 -13.59 2.23
N GLY A 105 12.63 -13.97 3.47
CA GLY A 105 13.70 -13.31 4.24
C GLY A 105 13.20 -12.47 5.42
N GLY A 106 11.90 -12.43 5.70
CA GLY A 106 11.34 -11.69 6.82
C GLY A 106 11.24 -10.18 6.58
N PRO A 107 10.89 -9.38 7.61
CA PRO A 107 10.74 -7.93 7.48
C PRO A 107 12.08 -7.19 7.36
N TYR A 108 12.00 -5.94 6.89
CA TYR A 108 13.09 -4.99 7.13
C TYR A 108 13.29 -4.75 8.63
N ALA A 109 14.52 -4.53 9.06
CA ALA A 109 14.74 -4.03 10.41
C ALA A 109 14.20 -2.59 10.48
N ARG A 110 13.49 -2.23 11.57
CA ARG A 110 12.85 -0.91 11.70
C ARG A 110 13.82 0.24 11.42
N LYS A 111 15.06 0.15 11.91
CA LYS A 111 16.12 1.15 11.71
C LYS A 111 16.46 1.40 10.23
N GLU A 112 16.23 0.42 9.35
CA GLU A 112 16.55 0.50 7.92
C GLU A 112 15.45 1.18 7.11
N VAL A 113 14.32 1.51 7.73
CA VAL A 113 13.13 2.05 7.04
C VAL A 113 12.42 3.16 7.81
N VAL A 114 12.85 3.47 9.04
CA VAL A 114 12.19 4.46 9.91
C VAL A 114 12.19 5.86 9.32
N ASP A 115 13.23 6.22 8.57
CA ASP A 115 13.31 7.50 7.88
C ASP A 115 12.24 7.64 6.78
N LEU A 116 11.94 6.54 6.07
CA LEU A 116 10.85 6.50 5.08
C LEU A 116 9.48 6.59 5.75
N ILE A 117 9.32 5.94 6.90
CA ILE A 117 8.08 5.99 7.69
C ILE A 117 7.79 7.44 8.11
N HIS A 118 8.78 8.15 8.67
CA HIS A 118 8.60 9.56 9.06
C HIS A 118 8.23 10.45 7.87
N ARG A 119 8.82 10.21 6.69
CA ARG A 119 8.46 10.94 5.46
C ARG A 119 7.02 10.64 4.99
N LEU A 120 6.56 9.40 5.12
CA LEU A 120 5.16 9.05 4.84
C LEU A 120 4.20 9.77 5.80
N GLU A 121 4.55 9.84 7.09
CA GLU A 121 3.76 10.59 8.09
C GLU A 121 3.76 12.10 7.84
N GLU A 122 4.85 12.67 7.34
CA GLU A 122 4.89 14.06 6.89
C GLU A 122 3.96 14.31 5.71
N ILE A 123 3.96 13.43 4.71
CA ILE A 123 3.05 13.49 3.57
C ILE A 123 1.60 13.35 4.04
N ASP A 124 1.33 12.45 5.00
CA ASP A 124 0.00 12.29 5.60
C ASP A 124 -0.52 13.62 6.15
N ARG A 125 0.30 14.31 6.97
CA ARG A 125 -0.05 15.62 7.53
C ARG A 125 -0.27 16.69 6.45
N LYS A 126 0.54 16.71 5.40
CA LYS A 126 0.36 17.66 4.27
C LYS A 126 -0.95 17.44 3.50
N LEU A 127 -1.49 16.23 3.55
CA LEU A 127 -2.71 15.85 2.82
C LEU A 127 -3.96 15.86 3.71
N ASP A 128 -3.87 16.48 4.90
CA ASP A 128 -4.90 16.46 5.94
C ASP A 128 -5.31 15.04 6.36
N GLY A 129 -4.35 14.12 6.35
CA GLY A 129 -4.51 12.77 6.88
C GLY A 129 -4.69 12.78 8.40
N THR A 130 -5.47 11.82 8.89
CA THR A 130 -5.76 11.65 10.33
C THR A 130 -4.93 10.52 10.95
N GLY A 131 -3.79 10.19 10.35
CA GLY A 131 -3.00 9.00 10.68
C GLY A 131 -3.41 7.76 9.88
N SER A 132 -2.65 6.70 10.07
CA SER A 132 -2.78 5.49 9.26
C SER A 132 -4.06 4.70 9.57
N LYS A 133 -4.70 4.20 8.52
CA LYS A 133 -5.90 3.35 8.60
C LYS A 133 -5.61 1.97 8.01
N GLU A 134 -6.44 0.98 8.32
CA GLU A 134 -6.31 -0.36 7.75
C GLU A 134 -6.36 -0.29 6.20
N LEU A 135 -5.56 -1.13 5.53
CA LEU A 135 -5.37 -1.16 4.08
C LEU A 135 -6.66 -1.02 3.26
N HIS A 136 -7.68 -1.86 3.50
CA HIS A 136 -8.90 -1.81 2.71
C HIS A 136 -9.74 -0.59 3.05
N GLU A 137 -9.85 -0.23 4.32
CA GLU A 137 -10.56 0.97 4.77
C GLU A 137 -10.00 2.24 4.13
N ALA A 138 -8.68 2.43 4.19
CA ALA A 138 -7.99 3.61 3.66
C ALA A 138 -8.24 3.78 2.16
N ILE A 139 -8.14 2.69 1.38
CA ILE A 139 -8.34 2.72 -0.07
C ILE A 139 -9.82 2.99 -0.40
N GLU A 140 -10.76 2.36 0.31
CA GLU A 140 -12.19 2.56 0.08
C GLU A 140 -12.62 4.01 0.35
N GLU A 141 -12.09 4.64 1.39
CA GLU A 141 -12.33 6.05 1.70
C GLU A 141 -11.93 6.95 0.54
N VAL A 142 -10.69 6.84 0.06
CA VAL A 142 -10.19 7.63 -1.07
C VAL A 142 -10.99 7.37 -2.35
N LEU A 143 -11.33 6.10 -2.63
CA LEU A 143 -12.14 5.75 -3.81
C LEU A 143 -13.52 6.39 -3.75
N LYS A 144 -14.13 6.52 -2.55
CA LYS A 144 -15.43 7.19 -2.34
C LYS A 144 -15.31 8.70 -2.49
N GLU A 145 -14.31 9.34 -1.90
CA GLU A 145 -14.09 10.79 -2.02
C GLU A 145 -13.96 11.23 -3.48
N GLN A 146 -13.29 10.44 -4.30
CA GLN A 146 -13.01 10.75 -5.70
C GLN A 146 -14.15 10.31 -6.65
N ARG A 147 -15.29 9.86 -6.14
CA ARG A 147 -16.52 9.62 -6.93
C ARG A 147 -17.41 10.87 -7.00
N TYR A 148 -17.14 11.85 -6.16
CA TYR A 148 -17.78 13.17 -6.11
C TYR A 148 -16.82 14.24 -6.66
#